data_AF-A0A2E5J3S5-F1
#
_entry.id   AF-A0A2E5J3S5-F1
#
_cell.length_a   1.000
_cell.length_b   1.000
_cell.length_c   1.000
_cell.angle_alpha   90.00
_cell.angle_beta   90.00
_cell.angle_gamma   90.00
#
_symmetry.space_group_name_H-M   'P 1'
#
loop_
_entity.id
_entity.type
_entity.pdbx_description
1 polymer ?
#
loop_
_entity_poly.entity_id
_entity_poly.type
_entity_poly.pdbx_seq_one_letter_code
_entity_poly.pdbx_strand_id
1 'polypeptide(L)'
;MRQSISKWKSGGKGFGLFRLVNAKALAISLSLLMLTAIFACTSNDPTPQPVVVEEKVVEVDKISIATTTNLIQDWVENVGGDRVEVTSIIPHDADPHAFKPTPKDMKGIEASSLFILVGNQYEESWVQDAVNNTNQVSVELSTEIWGYLNTMDDHDDHDDHDDHDKDHDDHDKDGDHKDGDHKDGDHDKDHDDRAGHDHGDHGYDLHFWHDPTKVVSAIDAIS
;
A
#
# COMPACT_ATOMS: atom_id res chain seq x y z
N MET A 1 33.55 -48.52 -70.02
CA MET A 1 32.11 -48.16 -69.92
C MET A 1 31.93 -46.89 -70.77
N ARG A 2 31.64 -46.94 -72.09
CA ARG A 2 30.29 -47.09 -72.72
C ARG A 2 29.24 -46.33 -71.89
N GLN A 3 28.63 -45.22 -72.33
CA GLN A 3 27.82 -45.02 -73.56
C GLN A 3 27.81 -43.52 -73.95
N SER A 4 28.06 -43.14 -75.20
CA SER A 4 27.17 -43.09 -76.38
C SER A 4 26.23 -41.86 -76.42
N ILE A 5 26.67 -40.89 -77.21
CA ILE A 5 25.91 -39.76 -77.75
C ILE A 5 24.89 -40.33 -78.76
N SER A 6 23.61 -39.96 -78.66
CA SER A 6 22.70 -40.11 -79.79
C SER A 6 22.06 -38.77 -80.16
N LYS A 7 22.29 -38.44 -81.44
CA LYS A 7 21.85 -37.25 -82.16
C LYS A 7 20.34 -37.18 -82.24
N TRP A 8 19.79 -36.02 -81.95
CA TRP A 8 18.45 -35.63 -82.36
C TRP A 8 18.45 -35.29 -83.86
N LYS A 9 17.56 -35.93 -84.63
CA LYS A 9 17.33 -35.67 -86.06
C LYS A 9 15.88 -35.22 -86.26
N SER A 10 15.76 -34.03 -86.84
CA SER A 10 14.57 -33.36 -87.37
C SER A 10 13.64 -34.28 -88.20
N GLY A 11 12.33 -34.06 -88.10
CA GLY A 11 11.34 -34.47 -89.09
C GLY A 11 9.95 -33.94 -88.76
N GLY A 12 9.49 -32.89 -89.44
CA GLY A 12 8.25 -32.17 -89.13
C GLY A 12 6.99 -32.61 -89.87
N LYS A 13 6.16 -31.58 -90.15
CA LYS A 13 4.80 -31.55 -90.74
C LYS A 13 3.72 -31.78 -89.68
N GLY A 14 2.82 -30.87 -89.34
CA GLY A 14 2.11 -29.89 -90.16
C GLY A 14 0.60 -30.21 -90.06
N PHE A 15 -0.24 -29.18 -90.12
CA PHE A 15 -1.71 -29.19 -90.21
C PHE A 15 -2.53 -29.26 -88.91
N GLY A 16 -2.88 -28.07 -88.42
CA GLY A 16 -4.24 -27.53 -88.54
C GLY A 16 -5.35 -28.23 -87.75
N LEU A 17 -5.89 -27.52 -86.75
CA LEU A 17 -7.33 -27.27 -86.65
C LEU A 17 -7.56 -26.16 -85.60
N PHE A 18 -7.72 -24.93 -86.07
CA PHE A 18 -8.39 -23.88 -85.32
C PHE A 18 -9.82 -24.37 -85.05
N ARG A 19 -10.10 -24.86 -83.83
CA ARG A 19 -11.47 -25.02 -83.37
C ARG A 19 -11.86 -23.77 -82.59
N LEU A 20 -12.81 -23.06 -83.17
CA LEU A 20 -13.51 -21.89 -82.65
C LEU A 20 -13.79 -22.07 -81.15
N VAL A 21 -13.12 -21.26 -80.33
CA VAL A 21 -13.49 -21.10 -78.92
C VAL A 21 -14.75 -20.25 -78.91
N ASN A 22 -15.88 -20.80 -78.45
CA ASN A 22 -17.17 -20.10 -78.42
C ASN A 22 -17.04 -18.78 -77.65
N ALA A 23 -17.41 -17.65 -78.26
CA ALA A 23 -17.32 -16.32 -77.66
C ALA A 23 -18.04 -16.21 -76.29
N LYS A 24 -19.05 -17.07 -76.04
CA LYS A 24 -19.73 -17.19 -74.74
C LYS A 24 -18.86 -17.80 -73.63
N ALA A 25 -17.96 -18.72 -73.96
CA ALA A 25 -17.03 -19.31 -72.99
C ALA A 25 -15.89 -18.34 -72.62
N LEU A 26 -15.49 -17.47 -73.55
CA LEU A 26 -14.51 -16.41 -73.29
C LEU A 26 -15.09 -15.32 -72.36
N ALA A 27 -16.36 -14.96 -72.53
CA ALA A 27 -17.03 -13.96 -71.70
C ALA A 27 -17.26 -14.43 -70.24
N ILE A 28 -17.54 -15.72 -70.04
CA ILE A 28 -17.69 -16.31 -68.69
C ILE A 28 -16.31 -16.41 -67.98
N SER A 29 -15.26 -16.76 -68.72
CA SER A 29 -13.89 -16.79 -68.17
C SER A 29 -13.35 -15.39 -67.82
N LEU A 30 -13.75 -14.35 -68.54
CA LEU A 30 -13.36 -12.97 -68.26
C LEU A 30 -14.17 -12.36 -67.10
N SER A 31 -15.44 -12.77 -66.94
CA SER A 31 -16.28 -12.35 -65.82
C SER A 31 -15.86 -12.98 -64.48
N LEU A 32 -15.36 -14.23 -64.51
CA LEU A 32 -14.83 -14.90 -63.32
C LEU A 32 -13.46 -14.35 -62.88
N LEU A 33 -12.66 -13.86 -63.83
CA LEU A 33 -11.36 -13.21 -63.56
C LEU A 33 -11.52 -11.78 -63.01
N MET A 34 -12.63 -11.10 -63.32
CA MET A 34 -12.90 -9.75 -62.84
C MET A 34 -13.49 -9.73 -61.41
N LEU A 35 -14.19 -10.79 -60.99
CA LEU A 35 -14.68 -10.93 -59.60
C LEU A 35 -13.56 -11.19 -58.58
N THR A 36 -12.44 -11.79 -58.99
CA THR A 36 -11.29 -12.05 -58.11
C THR A 36 -10.40 -10.82 -57.88
N ALA A 37 -10.58 -9.74 -58.65
CA ALA A 37 -9.77 -8.53 -58.54
C ALA A 37 -10.24 -7.54 -57.46
N ILE A 38 -11.45 -7.71 -56.92
CA ILE A 38 -12.02 -6.79 -55.91
C ILE A 38 -11.53 -7.14 -54.48
N PHE A 39 -11.04 -8.37 -54.25
CA PHE A 39 -10.47 -8.76 -52.95
C PHE A 39 -9.00 -8.39 -52.76
N ALA A 40 -8.33 -7.83 -53.77
CA ALA A 40 -6.90 -7.54 -53.75
C ALA A 40 -6.53 -6.14 -53.22
N CYS A 41 -7.51 -5.32 -52.83
CA CYS A 41 -7.29 -4.01 -52.20
C CYS A 41 -7.88 -3.92 -50.80
N THR A 42 -7.79 -4.99 -50.01
CA THR A 42 -7.70 -4.84 -48.56
C THR A 42 -6.23 -4.58 -48.26
N SER A 43 -5.90 -3.34 -47.95
CA SER A 43 -4.61 -2.98 -47.36
C SER A 43 -4.36 -3.94 -46.19
N ASN A 44 -3.31 -4.76 -46.31
CA ASN A 44 -2.67 -5.33 -45.14
C ASN A 44 -2.00 -4.17 -44.41
N ASP A 45 -2.78 -3.32 -43.76
CA ASP A 45 -2.30 -2.80 -42.49
C ASP A 45 -2.10 -4.05 -41.64
N PRO A 46 -0.89 -4.32 -41.11
CA PRO A 46 -0.74 -5.41 -40.17
C PRO A 46 -1.75 -5.11 -39.06
N THR A 47 -2.82 -5.91 -39.00
CA THR A 47 -3.67 -5.98 -37.82
C THR A 47 -2.69 -6.00 -36.66
N PRO A 48 -2.75 -5.06 -35.70
CA PRO A 48 -2.01 -5.23 -34.47
C PRO A 48 -2.48 -6.59 -33.97
N GLN A 49 -1.63 -7.61 -34.13
CA GLN A 49 -1.73 -8.79 -33.31
C GLN A 49 -1.89 -8.20 -31.91
N PRO A 50 -2.86 -8.62 -31.08
CA PRO A 50 -2.73 -8.34 -29.68
C PRO A 50 -1.34 -8.86 -29.35
N VAL A 51 -0.41 -7.94 -29.12
CA VAL A 51 0.91 -8.29 -28.66
C VAL A 51 0.53 -8.88 -27.33
N VAL A 52 0.50 -10.21 -27.26
CA VAL A 52 0.51 -10.91 -26.00
C VAL A 52 1.89 -10.55 -25.50
N VAL A 53 1.95 -9.38 -24.87
CA VAL A 53 3.02 -9.05 -23.96
C VAL A 53 2.83 -10.15 -22.95
N GLU A 54 3.65 -11.19 -23.09
CA GLU A 54 3.89 -12.11 -22.00
C GLU A 54 4.55 -11.19 -20.96
N GLU A 55 3.70 -10.51 -20.20
CA GLU A 55 4.10 -9.70 -19.07
C GLU A 55 4.69 -10.73 -18.13
N LYS A 56 6.00 -10.89 -18.25
CA LYS A 56 6.80 -11.59 -17.28
C LYS A 56 6.59 -10.80 -16.01
N VAL A 57 5.61 -11.21 -15.22
CA VAL A 57 5.41 -10.73 -13.86
C VAL A 57 6.73 -11.02 -13.19
N VAL A 58 7.54 -9.98 -13.05
CA VAL A 58 8.70 -10.04 -12.19
C VAL A 58 8.07 -10.15 -10.82
N GLU A 59 8.02 -11.36 -10.27
CA GLU A 59 7.76 -11.51 -8.84
C GLU A 59 8.90 -10.77 -8.15
N VAL A 60 8.59 -9.55 -7.73
CA VAL A 60 9.42 -8.80 -6.82
C VAL A 60 9.19 -9.48 -5.48
N ASP A 61 10.25 -10.04 -4.90
CA ASP A 61 10.19 -10.60 -3.55
C ASP A 61 9.63 -9.53 -2.62
N LYS A 62 8.49 -9.82 -2.00
CA LYS A 62 7.84 -8.91 -1.07
C LYS A 62 8.66 -8.77 0.20
N ILE A 63 8.64 -7.58 0.79
CA ILE A 63 9.23 -7.36 2.11
C ILE A 63 8.30 -7.99 3.14
N SER A 64 8.80 -9.00 3.87
CA SER A 64 8.07 -9.61 4.98
C SER A 64 8.10 -8.70 6.21
N ILE A 65 6.93 -8.31 6.72
CA ILE A 65 6.79 -7.40 7.85
C ILE A 65 5.93 -8.06 8.92
N ALA A 66 6.45 -8.19 10.13
CA ALA A 66 5.65 -8.52 11.31
C ALA A 66 5.17 -7.22 11.95
N THR A 67 3.92 -7.18 12.40
CA THR A 67 3.37 -6.06 13.18
C THR A 67 2.81 -6.58 14.49
N THR A 68 2.79 -5.79 15.54
CA THR A 68 2.16 -6.22 16.79
C THR A 68 0.64 -6.28 16.64
N THR A 69 0.02 -5.28 16.02
CA THR A 69 -1.44 -5.16 15.93
C THR A 69 -1.96 -5.10 14.50
N ASN A 70 -3.22 -5.49 14.31
CA ASN A 70 -3.91 -5.38 13.02
C ASN A 70 -4.12 -3.93 12.59
N LEU A 71 -4.10 -2.97 13.52
CA LEU A 71 -4.15 -1.54 13.21
C LEU A 71 -2.91 -1.12 12.40
N ILE A 72 -1.72 -1.48 12.89
CA ILE A 72 -0.47 -1.21 12.18
C ILE A 72 -0.41 -2.02 10.89
N GLN A 73 -0.87 -3.28 10.91
CA GLN A 73 -0.96 -4.09 9.70
C GLN A 73 -1.72 -3.38 8.58
N ASP A 74 -2.91 -2.85 8.87
CA ASP A 74 -3.73 -2.14 7.89
C ASP A 74 -2.99 -0.92 7.30
N TRP A 75 -2.30 -0.14 8.14
CA TRP A 75 -1.52 0.99 7.67
C TRP A 75 -0.36 0.58 6.76
N VAL A 76 0.40 -0.43 7.16
CA VAL A 76 1.54 -0.92 6.38
C VAL A 76 1.09 -1.54 5.06
N GLU A 77 -0.02 -2.27 5.04
CA GLU A 77 -0.60 -2.82 3.82
C GLU A 77 -1.05 -1.71 2.86
N ASN A 78 -1.68 -0.65 3.38
CA ASN A 78 -2.11 0.51 2.58
C ASN A 78 -0.91 1.31 2.02
N VAL A 79 0.16 1.49 2.79
CA VAL A 79 1.37 2.23 2.36
C VAL A 79 2.26 1.38 1.42
N GLY A 80 2.45 0.11 1.78
CA GLY A 80 3.34 -0.81 1.07
C GLY A 80 2.74 -1.38 -0.21
N GLY A 81 1.43 -1.62 -0.24
CA GLY A 81 0.72 -2.24 -1.35
C GLY A 81 1.29 -3.61 -1.71
N ASP A 82 1.44 -3.89 -3.01
CA ASP A 82 1.95 -5.18 -3.51
C ASP A 82 3.43 -5.46 -3.17
N ARG A 83 4.14 -4.50 -2.56
CA ARG A 83 5.57 -4.63 -2.21
C ARG A 83 5.80 -5.32 -0.87
N VAL A 84 4.76 -5.47 -0.05
CA VAL A 84 4.87 -5.98 1.32
C VAL A 84 4.00 -7.22 1.53
N GLU A 85 4.45 -8.09 2.41
CA GLU A 85 3.64 -9.16 2.99
C GLU A 85 3.64 -8.95 4.50
N VAL A 86 2.48 -8.57 5.05
CA VAL A 86 2.36 -8.14 6.45
C VAL A 86 1.61 -9.19 7.25
N THR A 87 2.05 -9.45 8.48
CA THR A 87 1.36 -10.34 9.42
C THR A 87 1.29 -9.68 10.80
N SER A 88 0.07 -9.53 11.34
CA SER A 88 -0.11 -9.17 12.74
C SER A 88 0.14 -10.36 13.66
N ILE A 89 0.91 -10.13 14.71
CA ILE A 89 1.23 -11.11 15.74
C ILE A 89 0.07 -11.26 16.73
N ILE A 90 -0.56 -10.15 17.12
CA ILE A 90 -1.72 -10.16 18.01
C ILE A 90 -2.97 -10.38 17.14
N PRO A 91 -3.77 -11.43 17.40
CA PRO A 91 -5.03 -11.66 16.70
C PRO A 91 -6.01 -10.50 16.86
N HIS A 92 -6.93 -10.35 15.90
CA HIS A 92 -7.89 -9.23 15.88
C HIS A 92 -8.83 -9.18 17.10
N ASP A 93 -9.07 -10.31 17.76
CA ASP A 93 -9.92 -10.43 18.94
C ASP A 93 -9.14 -10.52 20.27
N ALA A 94 -7.81 -10.43 20.22
CA ALA A 94 -6.96 -10.50 21.40
C ALA A 94 -6.67 -9.11 21.97
N ASP A 95 -6.67 -9.03 23.31
CA ASP A 95 -6.24 -7.84 24.03
C ASP A 95 -4.69 -7.74 23.99
N PRO A 96 -4.12 -6.66 23.41
CA PRO A 96 -2.69 -6.48 23.30
C PRO A 96 -1.97 -6.34 24.66
N HIS A 97 -2.68 -5.89 25.70
CA HIS A 97 -2.15 -5.80 27.06
C HIS A 97 -2.18 -7.15 27.80
N ALA A 98 -2.90 -8.15 27.29
CA ALA A 98 -2.95 -9.48 27.89
C ALA A 98 -2.32 -10.57 27.01
N PHE A 99 -1.97 -10.22 25.76
CA PHE A 99 -1.47 -11.16 24.78
C PHE A 99 -0.13 -11.76 25.21
N LYS A 100 0.02 -13.06 24.94
CA LYS A 100 1.29 -13.78 25.13
C LYS A 100 1.63 -14.54 23.86
N PRO A 101 2.77 -14.24 23.21
CA PRO A 101 3.13 -14.91 21.97
C PRO A 101 3.44 -16.38 22.21
N THR A 102 3.06 -17.21 21.25
CA THR A 102 3.49 -18.60 21.18
C THR A 102 4.91 -18.68 20.59
N PRO A 103 5.61 -19.82 20.76
CA PRO A 103 6.89 -20.03 20.07
C PRO A 103 6.80 -19.95 18.54
N LYS A 104 5.61 -20.18 17.96
CA LYS A 104 5.38 -20.02 16.53
C LYS A 104 5.39 -18.54 16.14
N ASP A 105 4.76 -17.71 16.96
CA ASP A 105 4.69 -16.27 16.73
C ASP A 105 6.08 -15.64 16.80
N MET A 106 6.88 -16.02 17.80
CA MET A 106 8.28 -15.57 17.93
C MET A 106 9.15 -15.94 16.72
N LYS A 107 8.91 -17.13 16.12
CA LYS A 107 9.59 -17.52 14.87
C LYS A 107 9.10 -16.73 13.66
N GLY A 108 7.82 -16.37 13.63
CA GLY A 108 7.26 -15.51 12.59
C GLY A 108 7.89 -14.12 12.63
N ILE A 109 8.05 -13.58 13.84
CA ILE A 109 8.81 -12.35 14.09
C ILE A 109 10.24 -12.52 13.58
N GLU A 110 11.00 -13.53 14.05
CA GLU A 110 12.40 -13.76 13.66
C GLU A 110 12.62 -13.90 12.14
N ALA A 111 11.64 -14.46 11.43
CA ALA A 111 11.70 -14.65 9.98
C ALA A 111 11.31 -13.40 9.16
N SER A 112 10.75 -12.38 9.80
CA SER A 112 10.40 -11.12 9.13
C SER A 112 11.63 -10.24 8.90
N SER A 113 11.56 -9.40 7.86
CA SER A 113 12.61 -8.43 7.57
C SER A 113 12.52 -7.20 8.48
N LEU A 114 11.30 -6.86 8.90
CA LEU A 114 10.97 -5.70 9.72
C LEU A 114 9.89 -6.08 10.74
N PHE A 115 10.03 -5.58 11.97
CA PHE A 115 9.01 -5.68 13.01
C PHE A 115 8.58 -4.31 13.50
N ILE A 116 7.30 -4.00 13.37
CA ILE A 116 6.73 -2.70 13.72
C ILE A 116 5.79 -2.87 14.91
N LEU A 117 6.00 -2.08 15.96
CA LEU A 117 5.23 -2.10 17.20
C LEU A 117 4.72 -0.69 17.56
N VAL A 118 3.67 -0.64 18.39
CA VAL A 118 3.14 0.61 18.95
C VAL A 118 4.16 1.18 19.93
N GLY A 119 4.60 0.39 20.91
CA GLY A 119 5.58 0.80 21.91
C GLY A 119 4.99 1.48 23.14
N ASN A 120 5.88 2.08 23.94
CA ASN A 120 5.57 2.79 25.18
C ASN A 120 4.78 1.97 26.24
N GLN A 121 4.88 0.63 26.21
CA GLN A 121 4.11 -0.32 27.05
C GLN A 121 2.68 -0.59 26.58
N TYR A 122 2.34 -0.24 25.33
CA TYR A 122 1.10 -0.74 24.74
C TYR A 122 1.11 -2.26 24.71
N GLU A 123 2.18 -2.83 24.18
CA GLU A 123 2.45 -4.26 24.32
C GLU A 123 3.16 -4.56 25.64
N GLU A 124 2.82 -5.72 26.21
CA GLU A 124 3.51 -6.27 27.38
C GLU A 124 4.99 -6.57 27.12
N SER A 125 5.73 -6.91 28.18
CA SER A 125 7.20 -7.08 28.15
C SER A 125 7.74 -8.09 27.12
N TRP A 126 6.91 -8.96 26.56
CA TRP A 126 7.32 -9.94 25.54
C TRP A 126 7.91 -9.28 24.28
N VAL A 127 7.49 -8.05 23.94
CA VAL A 127 8.05 -7.36 22.77
C VAL A 127 9.52 -7.02 22.95
N GLN A 128 9.96 -6.75 24.19
CA GLN A 128 11.38 -6.52 24.47
C GLN A 128 12.19 -7.80 24.25
N ASP A 129 11.64 -8.95 24.64
CA ASP A 129 12.27 -10.24 24.34
C ASP A 129 12.32 -10.48 22.82
N ALA A 130 11.28 -10.10 22.07
CA ALA A 130 11.27 -10.20 20.62
C ALA A 130 12.34 -9.32 19.98
N VAL A 131 12.41 -8.04 20.34
CA VAL A 131 13.38 -7.08 19.80
C VAL A 131 14.82 -7.47 20.16
N ASN A 132 15.07 -7.93 21.39
CA ASN A 132 16.43 -8.21 21.86
C ASN A 132 16.98 -9.57 21.38
N ASN A 133 16.10 -10.54 21.08
CA ASN A 133 16.52 -11.90 20.73
C ASN A 133 16.41 -12.22 19.24
N THR A 134 16.00 -11.25 18.41
CA THR A 134 15.91 -11.41 16.96
C THR A 134 16.86 -10.45 16.23
N ASN A 135 17.18 -10.74 14.97
CA ASN A 135 18.16 -9.96 14.18
C ASN A 135 17.52 -8.99 13.18
N GLN A 136 16.20 -8.86 13.21
CA GLN A 136 15.47 -7.96 12.31
C GLN A 136 15.56 -6.50 12.73
N VAL A 137 15.28 -5.62 11.77
CA VAL A 137 15.04 -4.21 12.08
C VAL A 137 13.73 -4.10 12.84
N SER A 138 13.71 -3.34 13.92
CA SER A 138 12.50 -3.06 14.70
C SER A 138 12.21 -1.56 14.75
N VAL A 139 10.94 -1.18 14.60
CA VAL A 139 10.48 0.21 14.62
C VAL A 139 9.40 0.37 15.69
N GLU A 140 9.61 1.31 16.61
CA GLU A 140 8.66 1.65 17.67
C GLU A 140 7.96 2.97 17.35
N LEU A 141 6.71 2.89 16.89
CA LEU A 141 6.00 4.06 16.34
C LEU A 141 5.83 5.20 17.36
N SER A 142 5.58 4.88 18.62
CA SER A 142 5.46 5.90 19.68
C SER A 142 6.74 6.71 19.88
N THR A 143 7.92 6.14 19.63
CA THR A 143 9.21 6.87 19.69
C THR A 143 9.40 7.76 18.46
N GLU A 144 9.04 7.26 17.27
CA GLU A 144 9.18 8.01 16.01
C GLU A 144 8.25 9.24 15.96
N ILE A 145 7.00 9.10 16.44
CA ILE A 145 6.05 10.21 16.52
C ILE A 145 6.59 11.33 17.41
N TRP A 146 7.20 10.98 18.55
CA TRP A 146 7.83 11.97 19.43
C TRP A 146 9.01 12.66 18.75
N GLY A 147 9.88 11.91 18.08
CA GLY A 147 10.98 12.48 17.30
C GLY A 147 10.50 13.51 16.28
N TYR A 148 9.44 13.19 15.56
CA TYR A 148 8.84 14.07 14.55
C TYR A 148 8.20 15.33 15.15
N LEU A 149 7.41 15.20 16.23
CA LEU A 149 6.73 16.34 16.85
C LEU A 149 7.71 17.36 17.44
N ASN A 150 8.81 16.92 18.07
CA ASN A 150 9.82 17.85 18.60
C ASN A 150 10.62 18.56 17.50
N THR A 151 10.74 17.98 16.31
CA THR A 151 11.39 18.66 15.18
C THR A 151 10.52 19.73 14.52
N MET A 152 9.21 19.75 14.81
CA MET A 152 8.27 20.77 14.31
C MET A 152 8.13 21.97 15.26
N ASP A 153 8.29 21.78 16.57
CA ASP A 153 8.23 22.85 17.58
C ASP A 153 9.48 23.75 17.60
N ASP A 154 10.58 23.37 16.95
CA ASP A 154 11.83 24.14 16.89
C ASP A 154 11.79 25.38 15.98
N HIS A 155 10.60 25.85 15.57
CA HIS A 155 10.46 26.92 14.58
C HIS A 155 9.62 28.16 14.92
N ASP A 156 9.04 28.33 16.12
CA ASP A 156 8.18 29.52 16.35
C ASP A 156 8.24 30.17 17.76
N ASP A 157 9.39 30.17 18.44
CA ASP A 157 9.60 31.03 19.63
C ASP A 157 10.51 32.23 19.31
N HIS A 158 10.02 33.11 18.44
CA HIS A 158 10.52 34.48 18.36
C HIS A 158 9.39 35.48 18.54
N ASP A 159 9.52 36.23 19.64
CA ASP A 159 8.98 37.57 19.90
C ASP A 159 7.46 37.69 20.12
N ASP A 160 7.06 37.65 21.40
CA ASP A 160 6.25 38.75 21.93
C ASP A 160 6.53 38.94 23.43
N HIS A 161 7.36 39.96 23.70
CA HIS A 161 7.43 40.61 24.99
C HIS A 161 6.18 41.48 25.15
N ASP A 162 5.19 41.02 25.90
CA ASP A 162 4.16 41.91 26.44
C ASP A 162 4.33 42.07 27.96
N ASP A 163 4.74 43.28 28.31
CA ASP A 163 4.68 43.89 29.62
C ASP A 163 3.28 43.72 30.23
N HIS A 164 3.19 43.01 31.35
CA HIS A 164 2.12 43.25 32.31
C HIS A 164 2.70 43.70 33.65
N ASP A 165 2.58 45.01 33.83
CA ASP A 165 2.78 45.75 35.06
C ASP A 165 1.93 45.18 36.20
N LYS A 166 2.57 45.23 37.37
CA LYS A 166 2.11 45.14 38.75
C LYS A 166 0.61 45.40 38.95
N ASP A 167 -0.01 44.57 39.79
CA ASP A 167 -0.56 45.05 41.06
C ASP A 167 -0.66 43.90 42.07
N HIS A 168 -0.02 44.13 43.23
CA HIS A 168 -0.17 43.34 44.44
C HIS A 168 -1.38 43.87 45.20
N ASP A 169 -2.33 43.01 45.54
CA ASP A 169 -3.24 43.27 46.66
C ASP A 169 -3.10 42.16 47.70
N ASP A 170 -2.52 42.55 48.83
CA ASP A 170 -2.53 41.87 50.11
C ASP A 170 -3.96 41.54 50.53
N HIS A 171 -4.21 40.30 50.97
CA HIS A 171 -5.18 40.03 52.03
C HIS A 171 -4.79 38.81 52.85
N ASP A 172 -4.03 39.06 53.93
CA ASP A 172 -4.09 38.29 55.17
C ASP A 172 -5.53 38.28 55.71
N LYS A 173 -6.11 37.09 55.96
CA LYS A 173 -6.97 36.81 57.12
C LYS A 173 -6.91 35.34 57.53
N ASP A 174 -6.35 35.12 58.72
CA ASP A 174 -6.61 33.97 59.58
C ASP A 174 -8.12 33.81 59.85
N GLY A 175 -8.60 32.56 59.84
CA GLY A 175 -10.01 32.24 60.06
C GLY A 175 -10.25 30.76 60.32
N ASP A 176 -9.96 30.34 61.55
CA ASP A 176 -10.31 29.06 62.17
C ASP A 176 -11.83 28.81 62.12
N HIS A 177 -12.31 27.78 61.42
CA HIS A 177 -13.68 27.28 61.56
C HIS A 177 -13.81 25.76 61.40
N LYS A 178 -14.39 25.18 62.45
CA LYS A 178 -14.74 23.79 62.70
C LYS A 178 -15.92 23.29 61.87
N ASP A 179 -15.93 21.98 61.67
CA ASP A 179 -17.04 21.02 61.56
C ASP A 179 -18.46 21.60 61.45
N GLY A 180 -19.09 21.36 60.29
CA GLY A 180 -20.52 21.57 60.07
C GLY A 180 -21.06 20.56 59.05
N ASP A 181 -21.91 19.65 59.54
CA ASP A 181 -22.78 18.78 58.74
C ASP A 181 -23.53 19.55 57.64
N HIS A 182 -23.48 19.05 56.41
CA HIS A 182 -24.44 19.41 55.36
C HIS A 182 -25.00 18.16 54.70
N LYS A 183 -26.28 17.91 55.01
CA LYS A 183 -27.18 17.00 54.30
C LYS A 183 -27.56 17.57 52.93
N ASP A 184 -27.66 16.64 51.97
CA ASP A 184 -28.65 16.49 50.91
C ASP A 184 -29.17 17.78 50.25
N GLY A 185 -28.63 18.06 49.06
CA GLY A 185 -29.22 18.96 48.08
C GLY A 185 -29.09 18.33 46.70
N ASP A 186 -30.19 17.78 46.19
CA ASP A 186 -30.38 17.43 44.79
C ASP A 186 -30.00 18.62 43.90
N HIS A 187 -28.99 18.41 43.07
CA HIS A 187 -28.71 19.26 41.93
C HIS A 187 -28.63 18.37 40.70
N ASP A 188 -29.80 18.13 40.11
CA ASP A 188 -29.93 17.85 38.68
C ASP A 188 -29.22 18.98 37.93
N LYS A 189 -28.03 18.68 37.43
CA LYS A 189 -27.39 19.46 36.37
C LYS A 189 -27.23 18.51 35.21
N ASP A 190 -28.17 18.63 34.27
CA ASP A 190 -27.96 18.28 32.88
C ASP A 190 -26.74 19.08 32.38
N HIS A 191 -25.57 18.47 32.53
CA HIS A 191 -24.37 18.90 31.85
C HIS A 191 -24.35 18.19 30.50
N ASP A 192 -24.84 18.90 29.48
CA ASP A 192 -24.43 18.71 28.10
C ASP A 192 -22.92 19.01 28.02
N ASP A 193 -22.12 18.07 28.51
CA ASP A 193 -20.68 18.08 28.32
C ASP A 193 -20.43 17.67 26.87
N ARG A 194 -20.47 18.67 25.99
CA ARG A 194 -19.56 18.69 24.85
C ARG A 194 -18.16 18.68 25.44
N ALA A 195 -17.70 17.48 25.79
CA ALA A 195 -16.40 17.22 26.37
C ALA A 195 -15.36 17.84 25.44
N GLY A 196 -14.80 18.95 25.93
CA GLY A 196 -13.76 19.69 25.28
C GLY A 196 -12.57 18.81 25.00
N HIS A 197 -11.87 19.15 23.93
CA HIS A 197 -10.60 18.59 23.54
C HIS A 197 -9.64 18.69 24.73
N ASP A 198 -9.38 17.55 25.37
CA ASP A 198 -8.39 17.38 26.41
C ASP A 198 -7.00 17.44 25.76
N HIS A 199 -6.45 18.64 25.66
CA HIS A 199 -5.04 18.88 25.40
C HIS A 199 -4.34 18.95 26.76
N GLY A 200 -4.05 17.79 27.35
CA GLY A 200 -3.81 17.73 28.80
C GLY A 200 -2.94 16.60 29.33
N ASP A 201 -2.02 16.03 28.55
CA ASP A 201 -0.77 15.50 29.10
C ASP A 201 0.29 15.42 28.01
N HIS A 202 1.48 15.96 28.27
CA HIS A 202 2.66 15.89 27.39
C HIS A 202 3.33 14.50 27.49
N GLY A 203 2.52 13.46 27.64
CA GLY A 203 2.92 12.07 27.82
C GLY A 203 2.53 11.24 26.61
N TYR A 204 3.40 10.28 26.26
CA TYR A 204 3.22 9.31 25.19
C TYR A 204 1.83 8.65 25.23
N ASP A 205 0.92 9.13 24.38
CA ASP A 205 -0.40 8.52 24.21
C ASP A 205 -0.23 7.18 23.47
N LEU A 206 -0.46 6.10 24.18
CA LEU A 206 -0.45 4.75 23.64
C LEU A 206 -1.49 4.55 22.54
N HIS A 207 -2.57 5.33 22.60
CA HIS A 207 -3.71 5.27 21.69
C HIS A 207 -3.66 6.42 20.69
N PHE A 208 -2.46 6.82 20.28
CA PHE A 208 -2.21 7.96 19.38
C PHE A 208 -3.03 7.93 18.08
N TRP A 209 -3.55 6.77 17.66
CA TRP A 209 -4.41 6.64 16.49
C TRP A 209 -5.75 7.38 16.60
N HIS A 210 -6.13 7.84 17.79
CA HIS A 210 -7.28 8.73 17.97
C HIS A 210 -6.97 10.19 17.61
N ASP A 211 -5.69 10.54 17.45
CA ASP A 211 -5.24 11.85 17.01
C ASP A 211 -4.74 11.77 15.55
N PRO A 212 -5.46 12.36 14.58
CA PRO A 212 -5.07 12.29 13.17
C PRO A 212 -3.69 12.93 12.90
N THR A 213 -3.25 13.89 13.72
CA THR A 213 -1.93 14.52 13.58
C THR A 213 -0.82 13.53 13.90
N LYS A 214 -1.01 12.73 14.95
CA LYS A 214 -0.05 11.68 15.34
C LYS A 214 -0.08 10.51 14.36
N VAL A 215 -1.24 10.19 13.78
CA VAL A 215 -1.35 9.17 12.73
C VAL A 215 -0.52 9.56 11.51
N VAL A 216 -0.56 10.82 11.06
CA VAL A 216 0.27 11.26 9.92
C VAL A 216 1.75 11.02 10.20
N SER A 217 2.25 11.41 11.37
CA SER A 217 3.65 11.16 11.77
C SER A 217 3.99 9.66 11.79
N ALA A 218 3.06 8.81 12.27
CA ALA A 218 3.25 7.37 12.28
C ALA A 218 3.33 6.77 10.86
N ILE A 219 2.51 7.28 9.94
CA ILE A 219 2.53 6.87 8.53
C ILE A 219 3.82 7.30 7.84
N ASP A 220 4.30 8.52 8.10
CA ASP A 220 5.57 9.00 7.55
C ASP A 220 6.77 8.15 8.03
N ALA A 221 6.72 7.64 9.27
CA ALA A 221 7.72 6.70 9.78
C ALA A 221 7.68 5.31 9.10
N ILE A 222 6.55 4.94 8.49
CA ILE A 222 6.37 3.67 7.77
C ILE A 222 6.82 3.77 6.29
N SER A 223 6.75 4.96 5.68
CA SER A 223 6.95 5.18 4.24
C SER A 223 8.41 5.17 3.78
#